data_AF-A0A7C4MW34-F1
#
_entry.id   AF-A0A7C4MW34-F1
#
_cell.length_a   1.000
_cell.length_b   1.000
_cell.length_c   1.000
_cell.angle_alpha   90.00
_cell.angle_beta   90.00
_cell.angle_gamma   90.00
#
_symmetry.space_group_name_H-M   'P 1'
#
loop_
_entity.id
_entity.type
_entity.pdbx_description
1 polymer ?
#
loop_
_entity_poly.entity_id
_entity_poly.type
_entity_poly.pdbx_seq_one_letter_code
_entity_poly.pdbx_strand_id
1 'polypeptide(L)'
;MVRTLCVGAGLGLLVWFIGAVQAADKPDLMAGVFDPPAGVHLRPDQQEQLRKLKQRYEPPLRSAIRKYESAAEERERIPLAREITKLKAEIKQEMERILAAPDPELIKRMKEAEQKAREQAKKQQQKAQAAKKNRKKH
;
A
#
# COMPACT_ATOMS: atom_id res chain seq x y z
N MET A 1 56.59 25.37 -29.51
CA MET A 1 56.81 23.91 -29.45
C MET A 1 56.72 23.49 -27.99
N VAL A 2 55.76 22.62 -27.69
CA VAL A 2 55.42 22.14 -26.33
C VAL A 2 56.41 21.07 -25.91
N ARG A 3 57.00 21.20 -24.72
CA ARG A 3 57.65 20.09 -24.00
C ARG A 3 57.31 20.15 -22.51
N THR A 4 56.46 19.21 -22.14
CA THR A 4 56.11 18.75 -20.80
C THR A 4 57.33 18.17 -20.09
N LEU A 5 57.50 18.45 -18.79
CA LEU A 5 58.21 17.58 -17.85
C LEU A 5 57.64 17.79 -16.43
N CYS A 6 57.17 16.69 -15.86
CA CYS A 6 56.65 16.53 -14.51
C CYS A 6 57.73 16.76 -13.42
N VAL A 7 57.30 17.04 -12.18
CA VAL A 7 57.43 16.15 -11.00
C VAL A 7 57.35 16.99 -9.71
N GLY A 8 56.36 16.65 -8.87
CA GLY A 8 56.57 16.40 -7.45
C GLY A 8 56.70 17.57 -6.48
N ALA A 9 55.62 17.84 -5.74
CA ALA A 9 55.71 18.21 -4.33
C ALA A 9 54.42 17.80 -3.63
N GLY A 10 54.41 16.57 -3.11
CA GLY A 10 53.42 16.12 -2.15
C GLY A 10 53.73 16.69 -0.78
N LEU A 11 52.81 17.49 -0.24
CA LEU A 11 52.67 17.92 1.15
C LEU A 11 51.16 18.20 1.26
N GLY A 12 50.36 17.37 1.91
CA GLY A 12 50.51 17.00 3.30
C GLY A 12 49.85 18.08 4.15
N LEU A 13 48.51 18.13 4.17
CA LEU A 13 47.78 18.77 5.26
C LEU A 13 46.41 18.13 5.47
N LEU A 14 46.47 17.21 6.41
CA LEU A 14 45.44 16.56 7.17
C LEU A 14 44.69 17.61 8.00
N VAL A 15 43.43 17.90 7.70
CA VAL A 15 42.54 18.64 8.62
C VAL A 15 41.27 17.83 8.85
N TRP A 16 41.39 16.92 9.82
CA TRP A 16 40.46 16.73 10.94
C TRP A 16 38.97 16.87 10.63
N PHE A 17 38.41 15.79 10.08
CA PHE A 17 37.00 15.43 10.25
C PHE A 17 36.77 15.05 11.73
N ILE A 18 36.47 16.03 12.58
CA ILE A 18 35.88 15.77 13.90
C ILE A 18 34.55 16.51 13.98
N GLY A 19 33.51 15.76 14.32
CA GLY A 19 32.33 16.33 14.97
C GLY A 19 31.03 16.17 14.21
N ALA A 20 30.56 14.94 14.09
CA ALA A 20 29.22 14.51 14.54
C ALA A 20 28.98 13.10 14.02
N VAL A 21 29.34 12.09 14.82
CA VAL A 21 28.52 10.87 14.84
C VAL A 21 27.19 11.35 15.39
N GLN A 22 26.33 11.80 14.47
CA GLN A 22 24.94 12.01 14.74
C GLN A 22 24.47 10.65 15.25
N ALA A 23 23.95 10.62 16.47
CA ALA A 23 23.17 9.50 16.96
C ALA A 23 22.21 9.17 15.81
N ALA A 24 22.50 8.10 15.08
CA ALA A 24 21.63 7.63 14.04
C ALA A 24 20.37 7.22 14.79
N ASP A 25 19.39 8.12 14.81
CA ASP A 25 18.01 7.81 15.13
C ASP A 25 17.74 6.48 14.44
N LYS A 26 17.64 5.41 15.24
CA LYS A 26 17.33 4.10 14.69
C LYS A 26 16.04 4.32 13.93
N PRO A 27 16.00 4.09 12.60
CA PRO A 27 14.81 4.41 11.82
C PRO A 27 13.66 3.65 12.46
N ASP A 28 12.64 4.37 12.92
CA ASP A 28 11.49 3.76 13.57
C ASP A 28 10.90 2.75 12.59
N LEU A 29 11.06 1.46 12.91
CA LEU A 29 10.66 0.38 12.03
C LEU A 29 9.13 0.31 11.88
N MET A 30 8.38 1.05 12.72
CA MET A 30 6.93 1.23 12.64
C MET A 30 6.53 2.46 11.82
N ALA A 31 7.43 3.43 11.62
CA ALA A 31 7.11 4.65 10.88
C ALA A 31 6.76 4.34 9.42
N GLY A 32 5.70 4.97 8.91
CA GLY A 32 5.29 4.80 7.50
C GLY A 32 4.58 3.48 7.18
N VAL A 33 4.48 2.51 8.10
CA VAL A 33 3.93 1.18 7.78
C VAL A 33 2.41 1.22 7.57
N PHE A 34 1.71 2.08 8.31
CA PHE A 34 0.26 2.24 8.25
C PHE A 34 -0.16 3.57 7.61
N ASP A 35 0.81 4.35 7.12
CA ASP A 35 0.53 5.64 6.51
C ASP A 35 0.09 5.44 5.05
N PRO A 36 -1.04 6.03 4.65
CA PRO A 36 -1.47 5.99 3.26
C PRO A 36 -0.45 6.72 2.37
N PRO A 37 -0.43 6.42 1.05
CA PRO A 37 0.42 7.14 0.12
C PRO A 37 0.16 8.66 0.18
N ALA A 38 1.22 9.45 0.03
CA ALA A 38 1.12 10.90 0.08
C ALA A 38 0.06 11.43 -0.91
N GLY A 39 -0.77 12.37 -0.46
CA GLY A 39 -1.82 12.99 -1.29
C GLY A 39 -3.15 12.21 -1.36
N VAL A 40 -3.24 11.01 -0.77
CA VAL A 40 -4.49 10.23 -0.74
C VAL A 40 -5.42 10.77 0.37
N HIS A 41 -6.59 11.27 -0.04
CA HIS A 41 -7.67 11.62 0.88
C HIS A 41 -8.52 10.38 1.15
N LEU A 42 -8.47 9.89 2.40
CA LEU A 42 -9.21 8.70 2.81
C LEU A 42 -10.68 9.03 3.06
N ARG A 43 -11.58 8.23 2.49
CA ARG A 43 -13.00 8.25 2.84
C ARG A 43 -13.23 7.72 4.27
N PRO A 44 -14.34 8.07 4.94
CA PRO A 44 -14.63 7.61 6.31
C PRO A 44 -14.65 6.07 6.45
N ASP A 45 -15.17 5.35 5.45
CA ASP A 45 -15.16 3.89 5.41
C ASP A 45 -13.75 3.33 5.35
N GLN A 46 -12.89 3.93 4.51
CA GLN A 46 -11.49 3.54 4.37
C GLN A 46 -10.68 3.83 5.64
N GLN A 47 -10.95 4.94 6.32
CA GLN A 47 -10.32 5.27 7.60
C GLN A 47 -10.66 4.23 8.67
N GLU A 48 -11.92 3.80 8.76
CA GLU A 48 -12.33 2.76 9.70
C GLU A 48 -11.67 1.42 9.37
N GLN A 49 -11.58 1.06 8.08
CA GLN A 49 -10.90 -0.16 7.66
C GLN A 49 -9.39 -0.11 7.96
N LEU A 50 -8.72 1.02 7.73
CA LEU A 50 -7.32 1.21 8.12
C LEU A 50 -7.12 1.15 9.63
N ARG A 51 -8.08 1.66 10.42
CA ARG A 51 -8.05 1.53 11.88
C ARG A 51 -8.13 0.07 12.32
N LYS A 52 -9.01 -0.73 11.70
CA LYS A 52 -9.11 -2.18 11.96
C LYS A 52 -7.84 -2.92 11.55
N LEU A 53 -7.27 -2.57 10.39
CA LEU A 53 -5.99 -3.09 9.91
C LEU A 53 -4.88 -2.83 10.94
N LYS A 54 -4.77 -1.58 11.41
CA LYS A 54 -3.81 -1.17 12.43
C LYS A 54 -4.01 -1.98 13.72
N GLN A 55 -5.23 -2.07 14.25
CA GLN A 55 -5.50 -2.84 15.47
C GLN A 55 -5.11 -4.32 15.37
N ARG A 56 -5.26 -4.92 14.19
CA ARG A 56 -4.94 -6.34 13.94
C ARG A 56 -3.44 -6.58 13.81
N TYR A 57 -2.73 -5.71 13.10
CA TYR A 57 -1.34 -5.94 12.69
C TYR A 57 -0.30 -5.18 13.53
N GLU A 58 -0.68 -4.13 14.24
CA GLU A 58 0.22 -3.38 15.12
C GLU A 58 0.79 -4.26 16.25
N PRO A 59 0.00 -5.05 17.00
CA PRO A 59 0.54 -5.91 18.06
C PRO A 59 1.57 -6.96 17.57
N PRO A 60 1.31 -7.77 16.53
CA PRO A 60 2.29 -8.76 16.07
C PRO A 60 3.53 -8.09 15.47
N LEU A 61 3.38 -6.99 14.72
CA LEU A 61 4.51 -6.27 14.15
C LEU A 61 5.41 -5.66 15.24
N ARG A 62 4.80 -5.02 16.24
CA ARG A 62 5.54 -4.45 17.38
C ARG A 62 6.27 -5.53 18.19
N SER A 63 5.64 -6.68 18.36
CA SER A 63 6.25 -7.85 19.03
C SER A 63 7.47 -8.36 18.25
N ALA A 64 7.34 -8.53 16.93
CA ALA A 64 8.43 -8.98 16.07
C ALA A 64 9.60 -7.98 16.05
N ILE A 65 9.32 -6.68 15.97
CA ILE A 65 10.34 -5.62 16.05
C ILE A 65 11.05 -5.64 17.39
N ARG A 66 10.31 -5.72 18.50
CA ARG A 66 10.92 -5.77 19.84
C ARG A 66 11.84 -6.98 20.00
N LYS A 67 11.42 -8.15 19.51
CA LYS A 67 12.26 -9.36 19.52
C LYS A 67 13.52 -9.16 18.69
N TYR A 68 13.38 -8.58 17.50
CA TYR A 68 14.49 -8.29 16.59
C TYR A 68 15.52 -7.35 17.24
N GLU A 69 15.06 -6.32 17.94
CA GLU A 69 15.92 -5.38 18.67
C GLU A 69 16.60 -6.02 19.89
N SER A 70 15.92 -6.94 20.57
CA SER A 70 16.47 -7.65 21.74
C SER A 70 17.39 -8.82 21.38
N ALA A 71 17.37 -9.29 20.14
CA ALA A 71 18.19 -10.41 19.69
C ALA A 71 19.68 -10.02 19.70
N ALA A 72 20.49 -10.79 20.41
CA ALA A 72 21.93 -10.54 20.53
C ALA A 72 22.69 -11.08 19.32
N GLU A 73 22.23 -12.21 18.76
CA GLU A 73 22.91 -12.89 17.66
C GLU A 73 22.27 -12.59 16.29
N GLU A 74 23.10 -12.44 15.26
CA GLU A 74 22.69 -12.28 13.87
C GLU A 74 21.76 -13.42 13.40
N ARG A 75 22.04 -14.65 13.85
CA ARG A 75 21.26 -15.85 13.50
C ARG A 75 19.83 -15.80 13.99
N GLU A 76 19.58 -15.13 15.12
CA GLU A 76 18.25 -14.91 15.67
C GLU A 76 17.53 -13.74 14.98
N ARG A 77 18.29 -12.72 14.53
CA ARG A 77 17.75 -11.55 13.82
C ARG A 77 17.23 -11.87 12.42
N ILE A 78 17.87 -12.78 11.69
CA ILE A 78 17.47 -13.16 10.32
C ILE A 78 16.01 -13.62 10.22
N PRO A 79 15.54 -14.62 11.01
CA PRO A 79 14.15 -15.05 10.93
C PRO A 79 13.16 -13.95 11.37
N LEU A 80 13.52 -13.13 12.37
CA LEU A 80 12.70 -12.02 12.83
C LEU A 80 12.58 -10.90 11.79
N ALA A 81 13.65 -10.57 11.08
CA ALA A 81 13.62 -9.62 9.96
C ALA A 81 12.71 -10.11 8.83
N ARG A 82 12.72 -11.41 8.52
CA ARG A 82 11.82 -12.02 7.54
C ARG A 82 10.37 -11.94 7.98
N GLU A 83 10.09 -12.19 9.26
CA GLU A 83 8.75 -12.05 9.84
C GLU A 83 8.24 -10.61 9.76
N ILE A 84 9.06 -9.63 10.15
CA ILE A 84 8.73 -8.20 10.05
C ILE A 84 8.45 -7.82 8.58
N THR A 85 9.29 -8.27 7.65
CA THR A 85 9.12 -8.00 6.21
C THR A 85 7.81 -8.58 5.69
N LYS A 86 7.48 -9.81 6.09
CA LYS A 86 6.23 -10.48 5.74
C LYS A 86 5.02 -9.70 6.27
N LEU A 87 5.04 -9.31 7.54
CA LEU A 87 3.96 -8.51 8.14
C LEU A 87 3.79 -7.17 7.42
N LYS A 88 4.89 -6.47 7.11
CA LYS A 88 4.84 -5.22 6.33
C LYS A 88 4.24 -5.42 4.94
N ALA A 89 4.58 -6.53 4.26
CA ALA A 89 4.02 -6.86 2.95
C ALA A 89 2.52 -7.14 3.02
N GLU A 90 2.06 -7.88 4.03
CA GLU A 90 0.63 -8.15 4.26
C GLU A 90 -0.14 -6.86 4.57
N ILE A 91 0.39 -6.00 5.44
CA ILE A 91 -0.20 -4.70 5.75
C ILE A 91 -0.33 -3.85 4.49
N LYS A 92 0.74 -3.76 3.68
CA LYS A 92 0.73 -3.00 2.43
C LYS A 92 -0.34 -3.53 1.47
N GLN A 93 -0.44 -4.85 1.31
CA GLN A 93 -1.42 -5.47 0.43
C GLN A 93 -2.86 -5.23 0.90
N GLU A 94 -3.14 -5.36 2.21
CA GLU A 94 -4.48 -5.06 2.73
C GLU A 94 -4.80 -3.57 2.61
N MET A 95 -3.84 -2.68 2.86
CA MET A 95 -4.00 -1.24 2.65
C MET A 95 -4.33 -0.91 1.19
N GLU A 96 -3.60 -1.46 0.22
CA GLU A 96 -3.89 -1.26 -1.21
C GLU A 96 -5.30 -1.74 -1.57
N ARG A 97 -5.79 -2.83 -0.98
CA ARG A 97 -7.17 -3.31 -1.17
C ARG A 97 -8.21 -2.33 -0.62
N ILE A 98 -7.97 -1.76 0.56
CA ILE A 98 -8.85 -0.75 1.17
C ILE A 98 -8.89 0.51 0.30
N LEU A 99 -7.72 0.95 -0.19
CA LEU A 99 -7.61 2.14 -1.04
C LEU A 99 -8.25 1.93 -2.43
N ALA A 100 -8.12 0.75 -3.01
CA ALA A 100 -8.71 0.38 -4.30
C ALA A 100 -10.22 0.06 -4.21
N ALA A 101 -10.79 -0.07 -3.00
CA ALA A 101 -12.19 -0.42 -2.83
C ALA A 101 -13.10 0.66 -3.48
N PRO A 102 -13.96 0.27 -4.43
CA PRO A 102 -14.88 1.20 -5.07
C PRO A 102 -15.84 1.78 -4.04
N ASP A 103 -16.27 3.02 -4.27
CA ASP A 103 -17.22 3.70 -3.40
C ASP A 103 -18.51 2.87 -3.27
N PRO A 104 -18.93 2.48 -2.05
CA PRO A 104 -20.14 1.69 -1.85
C PRO A 104 -21.40 2.33 -2.44
N GLU A 105 -21.49 3.67 -2.45
CA GLU A 105 -22.60 4.38 -3.10
C GLU A 105 -22.60 4.21 -4.61
N LEU A 106 -21.40 4.22 -5.23
CA LEU A 106 -21.26 3.95 -6.66
C LEU A 106 -21.69 2.51 -7.00
N ILE A 107 -21.27 1.54 -6.20
CA ILE A 107 -21.67 0.13 -6.38
C ILE A 107 -23.19 -0.01 -6.29
N LYS A 108 -23.83 0.67 -5.32
CA LYS A 108 -25.28 0.65 -5.14
C LYS A 108 -26.00 1.21 -6.37
N ARG A 109 -25.56 2.37 -6.87
CA ARG A 109 -26.12 3.00 -8.08
C ARG A 109 -25.97 2.12 -9.32
N MET A 110 -24.82 1.47 -9.49
CA MET A 110 -24.60 0.54 -10.61
C MET A 110 -25.56 -0.66 -10.56
N LYS A 111 -25.76 -1.26 -9.37
CA LYS A 111 -26.72 -2.37 -9.21
C LYS A 111 -28.16 -1.95 -9.49
N GLU A 112 -28.57 -0.78 -9.02
CA GLU A 112 -29.90 -0.23 -9.30
C GLU A 112 -30.10 0.05 -10.80
N ALA A 113 -29.08 0.60 -11.48
CA ALA A 113 -29.11 0.84 -12.91
C ALA A 113 -29.20 -0.48 -13.71
N GLU A 114 -28.42 -1.50 -13.33
CA GLU A 114 -28.47 -2.82 -13.95
C GLU A 114 -29.84 -3.47 -13.77
N GLN A 115 -30.44 -3.36 -12.58
CA GLN A 115 -31.77 -3.89 -12.31
C GLN A 115 -32.84 -3.22 -13.17
N LYS A 116 -32.80 -1.88 -13.28
CA LYS A 116 -33.72 -1.12 -14.15
C LYS A 116 -33.55 -1.52 -15.62
N ALA A 117 -32.31 -1.69 -16.10
CA ALA A 117 -32.05 -2.13 -17.47
C ALA A 117 -32.59 -3.54 -17.74
N ARG A 118 -32.41 -4.49 -16.80
CA ARG A 118 -32.96 -5.85 -16.89
C ARG A 118 -34.49 -5.85 -16.93
N GLU A 119 -35.15 -5.02 -16.12
CA GLU A 119 -36.60 -4.90 -16.14
C GLU A 119 -37.13 -4.31 -17.46
N GLN A 120 -36.45 -3.30 -18.00
CA GLN A 120 -36.80 -2.71 -19.30
C GLN A 120 -36.64 -3.72 -20.45
N ALA A 121 -35.55 -4.50 -20.45
CA ALA A 121 -35.32 -5.55 -21.44
C ALA A 121 -36.42 -6.63 -21.39
N LYS A 122 -36.82 -7.06 -20.19
CA LYS A 122 -37.94 -8.01 -20.01
C LYS A 122 -39.26 -7.44 -20.54
N LYS A 123 -39.58 -6.18 -20.25
CA LYS A 123 -40.80 -5.51 -20.75
C LYS A 123 -40.80 -5.41 -22.28
N GLN A 124 -39.66 -5.06 -22.89
CA GLN A 124 -39.54 -5.01 -24.36
C GLN A 124 -39.70 -6.39 -25.01
N GLN A 125 -39.09 -7.43 -24.43
CA GLN A 125 -39.26 -8.81 -24.92
C GLN A 125 -40.71 -9.28 -24.83
N GLN A 126 -41.41 -9.00 -23.73
CA GLN A 126 -42.83 -9.35 -23.59
C GLN A 126 -43.70 -8.64 -24.63
N LYS A 127 -43.48 -7.33 -24.86
CA LYS A 127 -44.16 -6.57 -25.93
C LYS A 127 -43.89 -7.17 -27.32
N ALA A 128 -42.64 -7.51 -27.62
CA ALA A 128 -42.28 -8.12 -28.90
C ALA A 128 -42.89 -9.52 -29.09
N GLN A 129 -42.96 -10.33 -28.04
CA GLN A 129 -43.62 -11.64 -28.08
C GLN A 129 -45.14 -11.53 -28.25
N ALA A 130 -45.79 -10.59 -27.56
CA ALA A 130 -47.20 -10.31 -27.71
C ALA A 130 -47.54 -9.86 -29.15
N ALA A 131 -46.72 -8.97 -29.72
CA ALA A 131 -46.86 -8.53 -31.10
C ALA A 131 -46.71 -9.69 -32.11
N LYS A 132 -45.74 -10.60 -31.89
CA LYS A 132 -45.57 -11.80 -32.73
C LYS A 132 -46.73 -12.79 -32.61
N LYS A 133 -47.32 -12.96 -31.43
CA LYS A 133 -48.48 -13.85 -31.23
C LYS A 133 -49.74 -13.31 -31.92
N ASN A 134 -49.99 -12.00 -31.86
CA ASN A 134 -51.13 -11.39 -32.55
C ASN A 134 -51.02 -11.47 -34.07
N ARG A 135 -49.80 -11.39 -34.63
CA ARG A 135 -49.56 -11.49 -36.08
C ARG A 135 -49.74 -12.90 -36.66
N LYS A 136 -49.78 -13.96 -35.83
CA LYS A 136 -50.01 -15.35 -36.27
C LYS A 136 -51.49 -15.77 -36.22
N LYS A 137 -52.36 -14.93 -35.67
CA LYS A 137 -53.81 -15.19 -35.53
C LYS A 137 -54.65 -14.52 -36.62
N HIS A 138 -54.03 -13.70 -37.46
CA HIS A 138 -54.57 -13.12 -38.69
C HIS A 138 -53.92 -13.83 -39.87
#